data_AF-A0AAE1TEG9-F1
#
_entry.id   AF-A0AAE1TEG9-F1
#
_cell.length_a   1.000
_cell.length_b   1.000
_cell.length_c   1.000
_cell.angle_alpha   90.00
_cell.angle_beta   90.00
_cell.angle_gamma   90.00
#
_symmetry.space_group_name_H-M   'P 1'
#
loop_
_entity.id
_entity.type
_entity.pdbx_description
1 polymer ?
#
loop_
_entity_poly.entity_id
_entity_poly.type
_entity_poly.pdbx_seq_one_letter_code
_entity_poly.pdbx_strand_id
1 'polypeptide(L)'
;MDSASDAAMSNIVVLACIVDAVLPVSPVFDSIGEIVIRGIEHCDPLVLTCASSLSNLPVESSSMDIVILIWQYLECPPDHLVQEILRVLKVGGSTLIRKPSQSALGSVDKMMSDLEHKLPLAGFSETQILQLKPTISSEIKPSGIKAKKLSWKIGSSFALKKAVKIIS
;
A
#
# COMPACT_ATOMS: atom_id res chain seq x y z
N MET A 1 -18.73 -4.34 -39.07
CA MET A 1 -19.37 -3.35 -38.18
C MET A 1 -20.35 -4.15 -37.33
N ASP A 2 -20.14 -4.41 -36.04
CA ASP A 2 -19.22 -3.80 -35.08
C ASP A 2 -18.73 -4.86 -34.08
N SER A 3 -17.46 -4.76 -33.72
CA SER A 3 -16.82 -5.55 -32.66
C SER A 3 -17.18 -4.92 -31.31
N ALA A 4 -17.98 -5.62 -30.51
CA ALA A 4 -18.14 -5.28 -29.10
C ALA A 4 -16.83 -5.66 -28.39
N SER A 5 -15.98 -4.65 -28.15
CA SER A 5 -14.86 -4.74 -27.23
C SER A 5 -15.44 -4.92 -25.83
N ASP A 6 -15.44 -6.16 -25.35
CA ASP A 6 -15.65 -6.50 -23.94
C ASP A 6 -14.46 -5.93 -23.14
N ALA A 7 -14.53 -4.64 -22.82
CA ALA A 7 -13.63 -4.00 -21.89
C ALA A 7 -13.98 -4.57 -20.51
N ALA A 8 -13.32 -5.66 -20.13
CA ALA A 8 -13.44 -6.27 -18.82
C ALA A 8 -13.33 -5.18 -17.75
N MET A 9 -14.47 -4.84 -17.15
CA MET A 9 -14.58 -3.86 -16.10
C MET A 9 -13.76 -4.39 -14.92
N SER A 10 -12.52 -3.90 -14.76
CA SER A 10 -11.61 -4.43 -13.75
C SER A 10 -12.10 -3.96 -12.38
N ASN A 11 -12.90 -4.79 -11.72
CA ASN A 11 -13.28 -4.59 -10.33
C ASN A 11 -12.01 -4.61 -9.47
N ILE A 12 -11.68 -3.46 -8.85
CA ILE A 12 -10.55 -3.34 -7.94
C ILE A 12 -11.02 -3.67 -6.54
N VAL A 13 -10.34 -4.62 -5.89
CA VAL A 13 -10.63 -5.00 -4.51
C VAL A 13 -9.77 -4.15 -3.57
N VAL A 14 -10.43 -3.31 -2.77
CA VAL A 14 -9.78 -2.38 -1.85
C VAL A 14 -10.06 -2.79 -0.41
N LEU A 15 -9.01 -2.87 0.42
CA LEU A 15 -9.10 -3.01 1.86
C LEU A 15 -8.62 -1.73 2.53
N ALA A 16 -9.42 -1.16 3.43
CA ALA A 16 -9.03 -0.01 4.23
C ALA A 16 -9.02 -0.38 5.71
N CYS A 17 -7.87 -0.20 6.37
CA CYS A 17 -7.66 -0.46 7.79
C CYS A 17 -7.49 0.87 8.53
N ILE A 18 -8.38 1.13 9.48
CA ILE A 18 -8.29 2.27 10.39
C ILE A 18 -7.82 1.73 11.73
N VAL A 19 -6.60 2.09 12.14
CA VAL A 19 -6.00 1.54 13.36
C VAL A 19 -6.18 2.48 14.54
N ASP A 20 -6.80 1.97 15.61
CA ASP A 20 -7.04 2.59 16.91
C ASP A 20 -7.77 3.94 16.89
N ALA A 21 -8.36 4.30 15.75
CA ALA A 21 -9.14 5.51 15.55
C ALA A 21 -10.57 5.20 15.08
N VAL A 22 -11.51 6.09 15.41
CA VAL A 22 -12.83 6.14 14.77
C VAL A 22 -12.86 7.36 13.88
N LEU A 23 -12.91 7.15 12.57
CA LEU A 23 -12.91 8.21 11.56
C LEU A 23 -14.14 8.07 10.65
N PRO A 24 -14.65 9.18 10.08
CA PRO A 24 -15.57 9.11 8.97
C PRO A 24 -14.97 8.28 7.83
N VAL A 25 -15.81 7.74 6.92
CA VAL A 25 -15.32 6.94 5.79
C VAL A 25 -14.74 7.83 4.67
N SER A 26 -15.06 9.13 4.65
CA SER A 26 -14.56 10.07 3.63
C SER A 26 -13.04 10.03 3.38
N PRO A 27 -12.16 9.94 4.40
CA PRO A 27 -10.72 9.86 4.18
C PRO A 27 -10.29 8.56 3.48
N VAL A 28 -11.08 7.48 3.57
CA VAL A 28 -10.82 6.24 2.81
C VAL A 28 -11.03 6.51 1.32
N PHE A 29 -12.14 7.16 0.95
CA PHE A 29 -12.43 7.49 -0.45
C PHE A 29 -11.46 8.51 -1.04
N ASP A 30 -11.05 9.52 -0.27
CA ASP A 30 -9.99 10.46 -0.68
C ASP A 30 -8.70 9.71 -1.01
N SER A 31 -8.31 8.75 -0.17
CA SER A 31 -7.14 7.89 -0.38
C SER A 31 -7.24 6.98 -1.60
N ILE A 32 -8.43 6.45 -1.88
CA ILE A 32 -8.66 5.67 -3.10
C ILE A 32 -8.41 6.56 -4.31
N GLY A 33 -8.91 7.80 -4.32
CA GLY A 33 -8.71 8.76 -5.40
C GLY A 33 -7.23 9.16 -5.63
N GLU A 34 -6.38 9.05 -4.61
CA GLU A 34 -4.93 9.28 -4.75
C GLU A 34 -4.18 8.08 -5.35
N ILE A 35 -4.65 6.86 -5.11
CA ILE A 35 -4.00 5.62 -5.57
C ILE A 35 -4.49 5.22 -6.96
N VAL A 36 -5.80 5.33 -7.17
CA VAL A 36 -6.52 4.87 -8.36
C VAL A 36 -6.46 5.94 -9.45
N ILE A 37 -5.90 5.56 -10.60
CA ILE A 37 -5.87 6.40 -11.79
C ILE A 37 -7.30 6.48 -12.36
N ARG A 38 -7.77 7.70 -12.65
CA ARG A 38 -9.11 7.99 -13.20
C ARG A 38 -9.50 7.02 -14.32
N GLY A 39 -10.67 6.39 -14.19
CA GLY A 39 -11.20 5.41 -15.16
C GLY A 39 -11.94 4.22 -14.53
N ILE A 40 -11.91 4.08 -13.20
CA ILE A 40 -12.71 3.05 -12.50
C ILE A 40 -14.04 3.65 -12.05
N GLU A 41 -15.12 3.05 -12.54
CA GLU A 41 -16.49 3.49 -12.30
C GLU A 41 -17.08 2.94 -10.99
N HIS A 42 -16.43 1.94 -10.36
CA HIS A 42 -16.93 1.30 -9.15
C HIS A 42 -15.81 0.78 -8.23
N CYS A 43 -15.72 1.33 -7.02
CA CYS A 43 -14.87 0.82 -5.93
C CYS A 43 -15.73 0.74 -4.66
N ASP A 44 -15.94 -0.47 -4.15
CA ASP A 44 -16.59 -0.71 -2.84
C ASP A 44 -15.54 -1.24 -1.84
N PRO A 45 -14.94 -0.37 -1.01
CA PRO A 45 -13.86 -0.78 -0.13
C PRO A 45 -14.38 -1.55 1.09
N LEU A 46 -13.71 -2.66 1.41
CA LEU A 46 -13.88 -3.30 2.71
C LEU A 46 -13.18 -2.44 3.77
N VAL A 47 -13.95 -1.83 4.69
CA VAL A 47 -13.40 -0.99 5.76
C VAL A 47 -13.37 -1.77 7.07
N LEU A 48 -12.18 -1.88 7.67
CA LEU A 48 -11.96 -2.49 8.97
C LEU A 48 -11.45 -1.45 9.96
N THR A 49 -12.10 -1.37 11.12
CA THR A 49 -11.55 -0.68 12.29
C THR A 49 -10.82 -1.71 13.13
N CYS A 50 -9.50 -1.56 13.23
CA CYS A 50 -8.61 -2.55 13.81
C CYS A 50 -7.88 -1.95 15.03
N ALA A 51 -7.50 -2.80 15.98
CA ALA A 51 -6.54 -2.42 17.00
C ALA A 51 -5.11 -2.67 16.50
N SER A 52 -4.13 -1.92 17.00
CA SER A 52 -2.71 -2.07 16.67
C SER A 52 -2.13 -3.44 17.06
N SER A 53 -2.82 -4.18 17.94
CA SER A 53 -2.48 -5.56 18.31
C SER A 53 -2.97 -6.61 17.31
N LEU A 54 -3.66 -6.21 16.24
CA LEU A 54 -4.17 -7.16 15.25
C LEU A 54 -3.01 -7.79 14.47
N SER A 55 -2.76 -9.07 14.70
CA SER A 55 -1.68 -9.81 14.06
C SER A 55 -2.01 -10.26 12.64
N ASN A 56 -3.28 -10.55 12.34
CA ASN A 56 -3.73 -11.02 11.04
C ASN A 56 -5.02 -10.31 10.61
N LEU A 57 -5.05 -9.86 9.35
CA LEU A 57 -6.23 -9.35 8.67
C LEU A 57 -7.13 -10.53 8.29
N PRO A 58 -8.47 -10.40 8.46
CA PRO A 58 -9.44 -11.47 8.20
C PRO A 58 -9.71 -11.64 6.69
N VAL A 59 -8.65 -11.67 5.88
CA VAL A 59 -8.71 -11.82 4.43
C VAL A 59 -7.62 -12.79 3.93
N GLU A 60 -7.90 -13.41 2.79
CA GLU A 60 -6.98 -14.38 2.18
C GLU A 60 -5.70 -13.72 1.66
N SER A 61 -4.63 -14.51 1.54
CA SER A 61 -3.36 -14.03 0.99
C SER A 61 -3.50 -13.70 -0.49
N SER A 62 -2.88 -12.61 -0.95
CA SER A 62 -2.91 -12.18 -2.36
C SER A 62 -4.33 -12.02 -2.93
N SER A 63 -5.23 -11.46 -2.14
CA SER A 63 -6.63 -11.22 -2.51
C SER A 63 -6.93 -9.75 -2.82
N MET A 64 -6.10 -8.82 -2.33
CA MET A 64 -6.34 -7.37 -2.40
C MET A 64 -5.52 -6.71 -3.50
N ASP A 65 -6.14 -5.84 -4.29
CA ASP A 65 -5.43 -5.00 -5.27
C ASP A 65 -4.83 -3.77 -4.60
N ILE A 66 -5.55 -3.21 -3.62
CA ILE A 66 -5.16 -2.02 -2.87
C ILE A 66 -5.38 -2.23 -1.38
N VAL A 67 -4.41 -1.82 -0.56
CA VAL A 67 -4.55 -1.72 0.89
C VAL A 67 -4.29 -0.29 1.34
N ILE A 68 -5.20 0.28 2.11
CA ILE A 68 -5.06 1.61 2.72
C ILE A 68 -4.93 1.41 4.22
N LEU A 69 -3.84 1.90 4.81
CA LEU A 69 -3.63 1.92 6.25
C LEU A 69 -3.69 3.36 6.75
N ILE A 70 -4.70 3.65 7.57
CA ILE A 70 -4.79 4.88 8.34
C ILE A 70 -4.26 4.59 9.74
N TRP A 71 -3.06 5.10 10.02
CA TRP A 71 -2.29 4.83 11.22
C TRP A 71 -2.28 6.03 12.15
N GLN A 72 -2.79 5.89 13.36
CA GLN A 72 -2.94 7.01 14.29
C GLN A 72 -1.66 7.36 15.07
N TYR A 73 -0.73 6.42 15.22
CA TYR A 73 0.45 6.61 16.07
C TYR A 73 1.55 7.44 15.40
N LEU A 74 2.41 8.02 16.23
CA LEU A 74 3.56 8.79 15.74
C LEU A 74 4.65 7.91 15.13
N GLU A 75 4.80 6.70 15.67
CA GLU A 75 5.78 5.70 15.29
C GLU A 75 5.39 5.00 13.99
N CYS A 76 6.39 4.41 13.33
CA CYS A 76 6.17 3.59 12.15
C CYS A 76 5.34 2.34 12.51
N PRO A 77 4.43 1.86 11.64
CA PRO A 77 3.68 0.62 11.89
C PRO A 77 4.65 -0.53 12.20
N PRO A 78 4.30 -1.51 13.05
CA PRO A 78 5.20 -2.62 13.35
C PRO A 78 5.43 -3.53 12.14
N ASP A 79 6.56 -4.25 12.13
CA ASP A 79 6.95 -5.09 10.98
C ASP A 79 5.94 -6.19 10.66
N HIS A 80 5.33 -6.80 11.69
CA HIS A 80 4.30 -7.83 11.48
C HIS A 80 3.10 -7.28 10.70
N LEU A 81 2.70 -6.03 10.95
CA LEU A 81 1.58 -5.40 10.23
C LEU A 81 1.98 -5.08 8.79
N VAL A 82 3.22 -4.65 8.55
CA VAL A 82 3.72 -4.42 7.19
C VAL A 82 3.82 -5.73 6.40
N GLN A 83 4.28 -6.81 7.03
CA GLN A 83 4.27 -8.15 6.44
C GLN A 83 2.86 -8.66 6.17
N GLU A 84 1.92 -8.33 7.03
CA GLU A 84 0.53 -8.71 6.85
C GLU A 84 -0.12 -7.98 5.67
N ILE A 85 0.19 -6.69 5.49
CA ILE A 85 -0.20 -5.93 4.30
C ILE A 85 0.41 -6.57 3.04
N LEU A 86 1.68 -6.94 3.09
CA LEU A 86 2.35 -7.63 1.98
C LEU A 86 1.68 -8.97 1.67
N ARG A 87 1.26 -9.74 2.69
CA ARG A 87 0.59 -11.04 2.54
C ARG A 87 -0.70 -10.90 1.75
N VAL A 88 -1.56 -9.94 2.12
CA VAL A 88 -2.91 -9.79 1.54
C VAL A 88 -2.89 -9.17 0.15
N LEU A 89 -1.88 -8.36 -0.18
CA LEU A 89 -1.74 -7.75 -1.50
C LEU A 89 -1.43 -8.78 -2.59
N LYS A 90 -2.09 -8.66 -3.74
CA LYS A 90 -1.69 -9.33 -4.98
C LYS A 90 -0.31 -8.82 -5.44
N VAL A 91 0.37 -9.61 -6.25
CA VAL A 91 1.61 -9.17 -6.91
C VAL A 91 1.32 -7.92 -7.74
N GLY A 92 2.13 -6.86 -7.56
CA GLY A 92 1.90 -5.57 -8.21
C GLY A 92 0.80 -4.70 -7.56
N GLY A 93 0.11 -5.21 -6.53
CA GLY A 93 -0.86 -4.46 -5.73
C GLY A 93 -0.21 -3.27 -5.01
N SER A 94 -1.02 -2.26 -4.68
CA SER A 94 -0.53 -1.00 -4.08
C SER A 94 -0.96 -0.86 -2.63
N THR A 95 -0.09 -0.33 -1.79
CA THR A 95 -0.42 0.12 -0.43
C THR A 95 -0.31 1.64 -0.32
N LEU A 96 -1.15 2.24 0.50
CA LEU A 96 -0.98 3.60 0.99
C LEU A 96 -1.02 3.58 2.51
N ILE A 97 0.03 4.11 3.14
CA ILE A 97 0.10 4.24 4.60
C ILE A 97 0.11 5.72 4.93
N ARG A 98 -0.81 6.15 5.80
CA ARG A 98 -0.95 7.56 6.15
C ARG A 98 -1.41 7.81 7.55
N LYS A 99 -1.19 9.05 8.01
CA LYS A 99 -1.79 9.57 9.24
C LYS A 99 -3.14 10.23 8.98
N PRO A 100 -4.04 10.25 9.97
CA PRO A 100 -5.21 11.13 9.94
C PRO A 100 -4.77 12.60 9.81
N SER A 101 -5.56 13.40 9.07
CA SER A 101 -5.25 14.79 8.72
C SER A 101 -5.01 15.74 9.92
N GLN A 102 -5.42 15.34 11.13
CA GLN A 102 -5.32 16.14 12.38
C GLN A 102 -4.02 15.92 13.18
N SER A 103 -3.04 15.16 12.68
CA SER A 103 -1.80 14.92 13.45
C SER A 103 -0.97 16.20 13.64
N ALA A 104 -0.17 16.29 14.72
CA ALA A 104 0.66 17.46 15.02
C ALA A 104 1.81 17.68 14.00
N LEU A 105 2.16 18.94 13.78
CA LEU A 105 3.23 19.44 12.88
C LEU A 105 4.61 18.82 13.27
N GLY A 106 5.41 18.40 12.27
CA GLY A 106 6.77 17.83 12.45
C GLY A 106 6.86 16.32 12.73
N SER A 107 5.81 15.71 13.29
CA SER A 107 5.82 14.26 13.62
C SER A 107 5.55 13.33 12.43
N VAL A 108 5.06 13.88 11.32
CA VAL A 108 4.76 13.11 10.10
C VAL A 108 6.05 12.81 9.34
N ASP A 109 6.97 13.77 9.26
CA ASP A 109 8.18 13.66 8.44
C ASP A 109 9.10 12.53 8.90
N LYS A 110 9.26 12.37 10.23
CA LYS A 110 10.03 11.25 10.79
C LYS A 110 9.43 9.89 10.43
N MET A 111 8.11 9.73 10.63
CA MET A 111 7.42 8.48 10.31
C MET A 111 7.51 8.16 8.81
N MET A 112 7.36 9.17 7.94
CA MET A 112 7.47 8.97 6.50
C MET A 112 8.88 8.55 6.10
N SER A 113 9.92 9.17 6.67
CA SER A 113 11.32 8.80 6.45
C SER A 113 11.63 7.37 6.93
N ASP A 114 11.18 7.01 8.14
CA ASP A 114 11.31 5.66 8.68
C ASP A 114 10.66 4.63 7.73
N LEU A 115 9.50 4.96 7.18
CA LEU A 115 8.74 4.08 6.31
C LEU A 115 9.32 4.01 4.88
N GLU A 116 9.89 5.10 4.38
CA GLU A 116 10.62 5.14 3.10
C GLU A 116 11.82 4.18 3.10
N HIS A 117 12.55 4.11 4.21
CA HIS A 117 13.64 3.14 4.37
C HIS A 117 13.12 1.70 4.60
N LYS A 118 12.02 1.54 5.33
CA LYS A 118 11.53 0.23 5.76
C LYS A 118 10.76 -0.55 4.70
N LEU A 119 9.93 0.13 3.90
CA LEU A 119 9.10 -0.52 2.88
C LEU A 119 9.91 -1.33 1.85
N PRO A 120 11.05 -0.83 1.33
CA PRO A 120 11.89 -1.60 0.42
C PRO A 120 12.42 -2.90 1.04
N LEU A 121 12.86 -2.83 2.30
CA LEU A 121 13.35 -4.00 3.05
C LEU A 121 12.24 -5.02 3.33
N ALA A 122 10.99 -4.55 3.42
CA ALA A 122 9.82 -5.38 3.64
C ALA A 122 9.23 -5.98 2.35
N GLY A 123 9.84 -5.76 1.17
CA GLY A 123 9.37 -6.34 -0.09
C GLY A 123 8.44 -5.43 -0.91
N PHE A 124 8.52 -4.11 -0.70
CA PHE A 124 7.82 -3.12 -1.53
C PHE A 124 8.78 -2.39 -2.48
N SER A 125 8.23 -1.79 -3.55
CA SER A 125 8.93 -0.94 -4.50
C SER A 125 8.09 0.28 -4.85
N GLU A 126 8.66 1.18 -5.67
CA GLU A 126 7.96 2.40 -6.11
C GLU A 126 7.44 3.23 -4.93
N THR A 127 8.24 3.33 -3.87
CA THR A 127 7.91 4.14 -2.69
C THR A 127 7.83 5.61 -3.07
N GLN A 128 6.66 6.21 -2.90
CA GLN A 128 6.38 7.60 -3.23
C GLN A 128 5.67 8.28 -2.07
N ILE A 129 6.27 9.34 -1.52
CA ILE A 129 5.63 10.19 -0.54
C ILE A 129 4.60 11.07 -1.27
N LEU A 130 3.34 10.98 -0.88
CA LEU A 130 2.24 11.80 -1.42
C LEU A 130 2.07 13.04 -0.56
N GLN A 131 2.03 14.21 -1.19
CA GLN A 131 1.71 15.50 -0.54
C GLN A 131 0.30 15.92 -0.97
N LEU A 132 -0.55 16.31 -0.01
CA LEU A 132 -1.90 16.84 -0.32
C LEU A 132 -1.77 18.14 -1.10
N LYS A 133 -2.52 18.25 -2.21
CA LYS A 133 -2.66 19.52 -2.93
C LYS A 133 -3.48 20.49 -2.06
N PRO A 134 -3.01 21.71 -1.78
CA PRO A 134 -3.74 22.64 -0.92
C PRO A 134 -5.06 23.04 -1.58
N THR A 135 -6.18 22.83 -0.89
CA THR A 135 -7.43 23.51 -1.23
C THR A 135 -7.60 24.64 -0.24
N ILE A 136 -7.10 25.82 -0.64
CA ILE A 136 -7.36 27.16 -0.09
C ILE A 136 -7.35 27.25 1.46
N SER A 137 -6.22 27.71 2.00
CA SER A 137 -5.97 28.01 3.42
C SER A 137 -5.89 26.81 4.38
N SER A 138 -4.89 25.96 4.18
CA SER A 138 -4.20 25.29 5.29
C SER A 138 -2.82 24.84 4.81
N GLU A 139 -1.80 25.09 5.62
CA GLU A 139 -0.38 24.84 5.34
C GLU A 139 -0.10 23.36 5.00
N ILE A 140 0.90 23.16 4.13
CA ILE A 140 1.27 21.92 3.43
C ILE A 140 1.65 20.81 4.42
N LYS A 141 1.13 19.59 4.22
CA LYS A 141 1.51 18.40 5.01
C LYS A 141 1.64 17.13 4.15
N PRO A 142 2.60 16.22 4.43
CA PRO A 142 2.62 14.91 3.78
C PRO A 142 1.35 14.13 4.10
N SER A 143 0.70 13.60 3.05
CA SER A 143 -0.58 12.88 3.11
C SER A 143 -0.41 11.39 3.37
N GLY A 144 0.78 10.83 3.13
CA GLY A 144 1.06 9.41 3.27
C GLY A 144 2.20 8.95 2.35
N ILE A 145 2.51 7.66 2.39
CA ILE A 145 3.45 7.02 1.48
C ILE A 145 2.75 5.88 0.73
N LYS A 146 2.86 5.93 -0.58
CA LYS A 146 2.40 4.90 -1.51
C LYS A 146 3.57 3.96 -1.81
N ALA A 147 3.29 2.67 -1.94
CA ALA A 147 4.26 1.70 -2.43
C ALA A 147 3.56 0.53 -3.12
N LYS A 148 4.28 -0.25 -3.91
CA LYS A 148 3.77 -1.46 -4.57
C LYS A 148 4.42 -2.71 -4.05
N LYS A 149 3.65 -3.80 -3.96
CA LYS A 149 4.19 -5.13 -3.68
C LYS A 149 5.07 -5.59 -4.85
N LEU A 150 6.31 -5.94 -4.54
CA LEU A 150 7.28 -6.45 -5.49
C LEU A 150 6.82 -7.77 -6.15
N SER A 151 7.24 -7.98 -7.40
CA SER A 151 6.85 -9.14 -8.22
C SER A 151 7.93 -10.20 -8.45
N TRP A 152 9.17 -9.95 -8.00
CA TRP A 152 10.27 -10.90 -8.20
C TRP A 152 10.00 -12.18 -7.39
N LYS A 153 9.80 -13.28 -8.11
CA LYS A 153 9.94 -14.62 -7.53
C LYS A 153 11.39 -14.76 -7.11
N ILE A 154 11.65 -14.97 -5.82
CA ILE A 154 12.96 -15.39 -5.35
C ILE A 154 13.29 -16.70 -6.12
N GLY A 155 14.30 -16.65 -6.99
CA GLY A 155 14.73 -17.79 -7.81
C GLY A 155 14.55 -17.62 -9.32
N SER A 156 15.44 -16.88 -9.97
CA SER A 156 16.15 -17.51 -11.08
C SER A 156 17.43 -18.11 -10.51
N SER A 157 17.36 -19.38 -10.12
CA SER A 157 18.56 -20.16 -9.91
C SER A 157 19.26 -20.25 -11.26
N PHE A 158 20.25 -19.40 -11.50
CA PHE A 158 21.21 -19.69 -12.55
C PHE A 158 21.86 -21.02 -12.17
N ALA A 159 21.59 -22.07 -12.93
CA ALA A 159 22.33 -23.30 -12.81
C ALA A 159 23.79 -22.96 -13.13
N LEU A 160 24.66 -22.90 -12.11
CA LEU A 160 26.10 -22.82 -12.30
C LEU A 160 26.50 -24.11 -13.02
N LYS A 161 26.64 -24.05 -14.34
CA LYS A 161 27.22 -25.16 -15.10
C LYS A 161 28.65 -25.35 -14.58
N LYS A 162 28.88 -26.47 -13.92
CA LYS A 162 30.20 -26.88 -13.45
C LYS A 162 31.12 -26.95 -14.68
N ALA A 163 32.10 -26.05 -14.78
CA ALA A 163 33.11 -26.12 -15.83
C ALA A 163 33.97 -27.37 -15.60
N VAL A 164 33.85 -28.37 -16.48
CA VAL A 164 34.76 -29.52 -16.50
C VAL A 164 36.07 -29.04 -17.11
N LYS A 165 37.12 -29.00 -16.29
CA LYS A 165 38.48 -28.70 -16.75
C LYS A 165 39.00 -29.93 -17.50
N ILE A 166 39.01 -29.86 -18.84
CA ILE A 166 39.74 -30.83 -19.66
C ILE A 166 41.22 -30.45 -19.55
N ILE A 167 42.00 -31.32 -18.92
CA ILE A 167 43.46 -31.19 -18.87
C ILE A 167 43.97 -31.85 -20.15
N SER A 168 44.57 -31.04 -21.02
CA SER A 168 45.37 -31.49 -22.15
C SER A 168 46.80 -31.78 -21.71
#